data_AF-A0A920FW73-F1
#
_entry.id   AF-A0A920FW73-F1
#
_cell.length_a   1.000
_cell.length_b   1.000
_cell.length_c   1.000
_cell.angle_alpha   90.00
_cell.angle_beta   90.00
_cell.angle_gamma   90.00
#
_symmetry.space_group_name_H-M   'P 1'
#
loop_
_entity.id
_entity.type
_entity.pdbx_description
1 polymer ?
#
loop_
_entity_poly.entity_id
_entity_poly.type
_entity_poly.pdbx_seq_one_letter_code
_entity_poly.pdbx_strand_id
1 'polypeptide(L)' 'MSIDFPDQFVTLSGLIHDIAKEIPKVGKIVTYKEFKLQIISRSINKINKVKLIL' A
#
# COMPACT_ATOMS: atom_id res chain seq x y z
N MET A 1 3.20 0.68 18.53
CA MET A 1 3.91 1.01 17.27
C MET A 1 2.93 1.81 16.44
N SER A 2 3.17 3.09 16.22
CA SER A 2 2.32 3.95 15.38
C SER A 2 2.92 4.00 13.99
N ILE A 3 2.08 3.91 12.95
CA ILE A 3 2.52 4.13 11.58
C ILE A 3 2.09 5.56 11.22
N ASP A 4 3.06 6.47 11.17
CA ASP A 4 2.78 7.85 10.78
C ASP A 4 2.64 7.92 9.26
N PHE A 5 1.39 8.09 8.82
CA PHE A 5 1.02 8.35 7.43
C PHE A 5 1.03 9.86 7.17
N PRO A 6 1.50 10.31 5.99
CA PRO A 6 1.44 11.72 5.63
C PRO A 6 -0.02 12.17 5.50
N ASP A 7 -0.35 13.36 6.01
CA ASP A 7 -1.72 13.91 6.02
C ASP A 7 -2.35 14.03 4.62
N GLN A 8 -1.53 14.09 3.57
CA GLN A 8 -2.00 14.11 2.18
C GLN A 8 -2.73 12.83 1.76
N PHE A 9 -2.58 11.73 2.51
CA PHE A 9 -3.21 10.45 2.22
C PHE A 9 -4.26 10.09 3.26
N VAL A 10 -5.52 10.12 2.84
CA VAL A 10 -6.65 9.66 3.67
C VAL A 10 -6.78 8.12 3.71
N THR A 11 -6.07 7.39 2.85
CA THR A 11 -6.10 5.91 2.83
C THR A 11 -4.75 5.30 2.46
N LEU A 12 -4.49 4.09 2.96
CA LEU A 12 -3.32 3.28 2.59
C LEU A 12 -3.28 2.95 1.09
N SER A 13 -4.45 2.74 0.47
CA SER A 13 -4.53 2.52 -0.98
C SER A 13 -4.06 3.74 -1.77
N GLY A 14 -4.38 4.95 -1.30
CA GLY A 14 -3.93 6.21 -1.92
C GLY A 14 -2.41 6.36 -1.84
N LEU A 15 -1.83 6.07 -0.67
CA LEU A 15 -0.38 6.06 -0.49
C LEU A 15 0.30 5.06 -1.44
N ILE A 16 -0.18 3.81 -1.49
CA ILE A 16 0.43 2.76 -2.32
C ILE A 16 0.35 3.14 -3.80
N HIS A 17 -0.79 3.70 -4.24
CA HIS A 17 -0.96 4.16 -5.61
C HIS A 17 0.02 5.28 -5.96
N ASP A 18 0.25 6.23 -5.04
CA ASP A 18 1.22 7.29 -5.26
C ASP A 18 2.67 6.80 -5.33
N ILE A 19 3.04 5.82 -4.49
CA ILE A 19 4.38 5.21 -4.52
C ILE A 19 4.60 4.40 -5.80
N ALA A 20 3.63 3.56 -6.15
CA ALA A 20 3.76 2.64 -7.28
C ALA A 20 3.51 3.31 -8.64
N LYS A 21 2.83 4.47 -8.65
CA LYS A 21 2.33 5.18 -9.85
C LYS A 21 1.38 4.34 -10.73
N GLU A 22 0.95 3.19 -10.21
CA GLU A 22 -0.02 2.27 -10.81
C GLU A 22 -0.70 1.47 -9.71
N ILE A 23 -1.66 0.62 -10.08
CA ILE A 23 -2.25 -0.36 -9.15
C ILE A 23 -1.36 -1.61 -9.15
N PRO A 24 -0.64 -1.92 -8.07
CA PRO A 24 0.30 -3.04 -8.05
C PRO A 24 -0.43 -4.38 -8.13
N LYS A 25 0.22 -5.40 -8.68
CA LYS A 25 -0.34 -6.76 -8.78
C LYS A 25 -0.36 -7.44 -7.40
N VAL A 26 -1.22 -8.44 -7.24
CA VAL A 26 -1.22 -9.32 -6.06
C VAL A 26 0.17 -9.97 -5.92
N GLY A 27 0.67 -10.05 -4.69
CA GLY A 27 2.00 -10.55 -4.36
C GLY A 27 3.10 -9.50 -4.41
N LYS A 28 2.89 -8.37 -5.08
CA LYS A 28 3.86 -7.27 -5.12
C LYS A 28 4.07 -6.72 -3.71
N ILE A 29 5.33 -6.44 -3.38
CA ILE A 29 5.73 -5.76 -2.14
C ILE A 29 6.05 -4.30 -2.49
N VAL A 30 5.45 -3.39 -1.74
CA VAL A 30 5.69 -1.95 -1.79
C VAL A 30 6.33 -1.56 -0.46
N THR A 31 7.45 -0.85 -0.50
CA THR A 31 8.14 -0.41 0.71
C THR A 31 7.73 1.01 1.04
N TYR A 32 7.32 1.25 2.28
CA TYR A 32 7.06 2.57 2.82
C TYR A 32 7.83 2.73 4.14
N LYS A 33 8.84 3.63 4.15
CA LYS A 33 9.81 3.72 5.25
C LYS A 33 10.44 2.33 5.52
N GLU A 34 10.32 1.82 6.73
CA GLU A 34 10.78 0.48 7.14
C GLU A 34 9.72 -0.62 6.94
N PHE A 35 8.49 -0.24 6.58
CA PHE A 35 7.38 -1.17 6.45
C PHE A 35 7.32 -1.80 5.06
N LYS A 36 7.15 -3.12 5.00
CA LYS A 36 6.88 -3.85 3.76
C LYS A 36 5.39 -4.13 3.64
N LEU A 37 4.78 -3.62 2.59
CA LEU A 37 3.34 -3.74 2.32
C LEU A 37 3.13 -4.70 1.15
N GLN A 38 2.61 -5.89 1.41
CA GLN A 38 2.31 -6.87 0.38
C GLN A 38 0.85 -6.76 -0.06
N ILE A 39 0.63 -6.63 -1.37
CA ILE A 39 -0.73 -6.64 -1.92
C ILE A 39 -1.28 -8.05 -1.88
N ILE A 40 -2.37 -8.26 -1.15
CA ILE A 40 -3.02 -9.57 -1.02
C ILE A 40 -4.25 -9.67 -1.90
N SER A 41 -4.98 -8.57 -2.10
CA SER A 41 -6.09 -8.53 -3.06
C SER A 41 -6.34 -7.15 -3.64
N ARG A 42 -6.80 -7.13 -4.89
CA ARG A 42 -7.16 -5.92 -5.64
C ARG A 42 -8.30 -6.19 -6.62
N SER A 43 -8.98 -5.12 -7.00
CA SER A 43 -9.79 -5.04 -8.21
C SER A 43 -8.96 -4.42 -9.35
N ILE A 44 -9.60 -4.13 -10.48
CA ILE A 44 -8.94 -3.45 -11.61
C ILE A 44 -8.44 -2.06 -11.20
N ASN A 45 -9.23 -1.32 -10.41
CA ASN A 45 -9.02 0.09 -10.09
C ASN A 45 -8.70 0.39 -8.61
N LYS A 46 -8.60 -0.63 -7.75
CA LYS A 46 -8.48 -0.42 -6.30
C LYS A 46 -7.72 -1.56 -5.62
N ILE A 47 -6.97 -1.23 -4.57
CA ILE A 47 -6.39 -2.20 -3.63
C ILE A 47 -7.39 -2.45 -2.51
N ASN A 48 -7.70 -3.72 -2.22
CA ASN A 48 -8.72 -4.10 -1.24
C ASN A 48 -8.09 -4.62 0.05
N LYS A 49 -7.00 -5.39 -0.04
CA LYS A 49 -6.30 -5.96 1.13
C LYS A 49 -4.80 -5.85 0.96
N VAL A 50 -4.16 -5.40 2.03
CA VAL A 50 -2.71 -5.26 2.16
C VAL A 50 -2.29 -5.97 3.44
N LYS A 51 -1.20 -6.72 3.38
CA LYS A 51 -0.56 -7.32 4.54
C LYS A 51 0.68 -6.51 4.88
N LEU A 52 0.79 -6.09 6.13
CA LEU A 52 2.02 -5.57 6.69
C LEU A 52 2.97 -6.74 6.98
N ILE A 53 4.19 -6.66 6.49
CA ILE A 53 5.27 -7.60 6.76
C ILE A 53 6.34 -6.82 7.53
N LEU A 54 6.67 -7.30 8.72
CA LEU A 54 7.81 -6.86 9.53
C LEU A 54 9.04 -7.66 9.08
#